data_AF-A0A2S0XE00-F1
#
_entry.id   AF-A0A2S0XE00-F1
#
_cell.length_a   1.000
_cell.length_b   1.000
_cell.length_c   1.000
_cell.angle_alpha   90.00
_cell.angle_beta   90.00
_cell.angle_gamma   90.00
#
_symmetry.space_group_name_H-M   'P 1'
#
loop_
_entity.id
_entity.type
_entity.pdbx_description
1 polymer ?
#
loop_
_entity_poly.entity_id
_entity_poly.type
_entity_poly.pdbx_seq_one_letter_code
_entity_poly.pdbx_strand_id
1 'polypeptide(L)'
;MAPLRGWGQRGKRLRGFAPHGHWRMLTFLGALRVDRLAAPCVFDGPINGQCFRAYVEQQLVPVLEPGDIVVMDMCGHRVIAVGS
;
A
#
# COMPACT_ATOMS: atom_id res chain seq x y z
N MET A 1 16.71 -5.05 -10.65
CA MET A 1 17.49 -5.56 -9.50
C MET A 1 17.65 -7.07 -9.66
N ALA A 2 18.87 -7.59 -9.74
CA ALA A 2 19.14 -9.03 -9.83
C ALA A 2 19.49 -9.60 -8.43
N PRO A 3 19.24 -10.90 -8.16
CA PRO A 3 19.60 -11.49 -6.88
C PRO A 3 21.10 -11.38 -6.60
N LEU A 4 21.46 -10.87 -5.41
CA LEU A 4 22.85 -10.71 -4.94
C LEU A 4 23.51 -12.04 -4.57
N ARG A 5 22.70 -13.06 -4.25
CA ARG A 5 23.14 -14.39 -3.83
C ARG A 5 22.25 -15.45 -4.46
N GLY A 6 22.81 -16.64 -4.68
CA GLY A 6 22.05 -17.80 -5.10
C GLY A 6 22.90 -19.07 -5.04
N TRP A 7 22.24 -20.21 -5.15
CA TRP A 7 22.86 -21.53 -5.00
C TRP A 7 22.89 -22.27 -6.35
N GLY A 8 24.01 -22.95 -6.64
CA GLY A 8 24.20 -23.70 -7.88
C GLY A 8 25.38 -24.66 -7.80
N GLN A 9 25.56 -25.48 -8.84
CA GLN A 9 26.68 -26.42 -8.91
C GLN A 9 28.03 -25.69 -8.81
N ARG A 10 28.93 -26.24 -7.99
CA ARG A 10 30.29 -25.73 -7.80
C ARG A 10 31.02 -25.70 -9.15
N GLY A 11 31.59 -24.53 -9.49
CA GLY A 11 32.30 -24.32 -10.75
C GLY A 11 31.42 -23.99 -11.96
N LYS A 12 30.09 -23.88 -11.81
CA LYS A 12 29.19 -23.43 -12.88
C LYS A 12 28.67 -22.02 -12.59
N ARG A 13 28.55 -21.20 -13.64
CA ARG A 13 27.98 -19.85 -13.53
C ARG A 13 26.48 -19.94 -13.22
N LEU A 14 26.05 -19.28 -12.14
CA LEU A 14 24.64 -19.16 -11.81
C LEU A 14 23.97 -18.08 -12.68
N ARG A 15 22.81 -18.37 -13.26
CA ARG A 15 21.99 -17.38 -13.97
C ARG A 15 21.15 -16.59 -12.96
N GLY A 16 21.41 -15.29 -12.86
CA GLY A 16 20.57 -14.37 -12.10
C GLY A 16 19.49 -13.79 -12.99
N PHE A 17 18.22 -13.99 -12.64
CA PHE A 17 17.10 -13.34 -13.31
C PHE A 17 16.75 -12.08 -12.54
N ALA A 18 16.84 -10.93 -13.21
CA ALA A 18 16.17 -9.73 -12.73
C ALA A 18 14.79 -9.68 -13.41
N PRO A 19 13.74 -9.31 -12.67
CA PRO A 19 12.46 -9.00 -13.27
C PRO A 19 12.64 -7.83 -14.26
N HIS A 20 12.31 -8.08 -15.51
CA HIS A 20 12.25 -7.12 -16.61
C HIS A 20 10.85 -7.24 -17.24
N GLY A 21 10.11 -6.15 -17.39
CA GLY A 21 8.78 -6.16 -18.02
C GLY A 21 7.76 -5.20 -17.40
N HIS A 22 6.49 -5.38 -17.81
CA HIS A 22 5.31 -4.68 -17.28
C HIS A 22 5.05 -5.17 -15.84
N TRP A 23 5.37 -4.34 -14.86
CA TRP A 23 5.14 -4.66 -13.46
C TRP A 23 3.65 -4.48 -13.13
N ARG A 24 3.01 -5.53 -12.60
CA ARG A 24 1.69 -5.37 -11.97
C ARG A 24 1.91 -4.62 -10.66
N MET A 25 1.53 -3.36 -10.64
CA MET A 25 1.58 -2.52 -9.45
C MET A 25 0.43 -2.91 -8.53
N LEU A 26 0.71 -2.99 -7.24
CA LEU A 26 -0.29 -3.09 -6.18
C LEU A 26 -0.10 -1.90 -5.25
N THR A 27 -1.18 -1.20 -4.93
CA THR A 27 -1.15 -0.13 -3.92
C THR A 27 -1.73 -0.66 -2.63
N PHE A 28 -0.93 -0.65 -1.56
CA PHE A 28 -1.39 -0.96 -0.22
C PHE A 28 -1.72 0.32 0.54
N LEU A 29 -2.90 0.35 1.17
CA LEU A 29 -3.35 1.43 2.01
C LEU A 29 -3.79 0.88 3.36
N GLY A 30 -3.47 1.61 4.43
CA GLY A 30 -3.86 1.24 5.80
C GLY A 30 -3.67 2.43 6.73
N ALA A 31 -4.44 2.46 7.81
CA ALA A 31 -4.27 3.42 8.89
C ALA A 31 -3.36 2.83 9.97
N LEU A 32 -2.37 3.58 10.41
CA LEU A 32 -1.50 3.17 11.51
C LEU A 32 -1.95 3.85 12.80
N ARG A 33 -2.32 3.06 13.80
CA ARG A 33 -2.55 3.50 15.18
C ARG A 33 -1.35 3.09 16.04
N VAL A 34 -1.24 3.68 17.22
CA VAL A 34 -0.11 3.42 18.14
C VAL A 34 0.02 1.94 18.54
N ASP A 35 -1.11 1.23 18.57
CA ASP A 35 -1.24 -0.16 19.01
C ASP A 35 -1.38 -1.15 17.85
N ARG A 36 -1.83 -0.71 16.67
CA ARG A 36 -2.19 -1.61 15.57
C ARG A 36 -2.18 -0.98 14.18
N LEU A 37 -2.09 -1.85 13.17
CA LEU A 37 -2.51 -1.54 11.81
C LEU A 37 -4.03 -1.71 11.69
N ALA A 38 -4.72 -0.72 11.13
CA ALA A 38 -6.17 -0.67 10.95
C ALA A 38 -6.53 -0.42 9.49
N ALA A 39 -7.74 -0.82 9.09
CA ALA A 39 -8.28 -0.64 7.73
C ALA A 39 -7.33 -1.06 6.59
N PRO A 40 -6.69 -2.24 6.60
CA PRO A 40 -5.81 -2.65 5.50
C PRO A 40 -6.59 -2.86 4.20
N CYS A 41 -6.09 -2.34 3.08
CA CYS A 41 -6.70 -2.48 1.76
C CYS A 41 -5.63 -2.57 0.66
N VAL A 42 -5.88 -3.39 -0.37
CA VAL A 42 -4.99 -3.56 -1.52
C VAL A 42 -5.76 -3.22 -2.79
N PHE A 43 -5.15 -2.39 -3.64
CA PHE A 43 -5.67 -2.04 -4.96
C PHE A 43 -4.76 -2.57 -6.06
N ASP A 44 -5.36 -3.09 -7.12
CA ASP A 44 -4.67 -3.39 -8.37
C ASP A 44 -4.36 -2.09 -9.13
N GLY A 45 -3.10 -1.67 -9.11
CA GLY A 45 -2.63 -0.46 -9.80
C GLY A 45 -2.56 0.79 -8.92
N PRO A 46 -2.32 1.96 -9.53
CA PRO A 46 -2.24 3.24 -8.83
C PRO A 46 -3.59 3.62 -8.20
N ILE A 47 -3.54 4.22 -7.01
CA ILE A 47 -4.73 4.78 -6.37
C ILE A 47 -5.13 6.11 -7.02
N ASN A 48 -6.44 6.37 -7.10
CA ASN A 48 -7.01 7.65 -7.53
C ASN A 48 -7.99 8.18 -6.47
N GLY A 49 -8.53 9.38 -6.67
CA GLY A 49 -9.44 10.01 -5.71
C GLY A 49 -10.72 9.20 -5.43
N GLN A 50 -11.25 8.45 -6.41
CA GLN A 50 -12.43 7.61 -6.23
C GLN A 50 -12.13 6.38 -5.38
N CYS A 51 -11.05 5.66 -5.69
CA CYS A 51 -10.59 4.51 -4.91
C CYS A 51 -10.25 4.92 -3.48
N PHE A 52 -9.61 6.09 -3.32
CA PHE A 52 -9.29 6.63 -2.01
C PHE A 52 -10.56 6.98 -1.21
N ARG A 53 -11.55 7.63 -1.84
CA ARG A 53 -12.82 7.93 -1.18
C ARG A 53 -13.54 6.65 -0.74
N ALA A 54 -13.58 5.64 -1.60
CA ALA A 54 -14.16 4.34 -1.26
C ALA A 54 -13.43 3.69 -0.07
N TYR A 55 -12.10 3.79 -0.02
CA TYR A 55 -11.32 3.35 1.14
C TYR A 55 -11.74 4.08 2.42
N VAL A 56 -11.89 5.41 2.37
CA VAL A 56 -12.30 6.19 3.54
C VAL A 56 -13.67 5.74 4.03
N GLU A 57 -14.66 5.75 3.13
CA GLU A 57 -16.06 5.46 3.48
C GLU A 57 -16.26 4.00 3.92
N GLN A 58 -15.59 3.04 3.27
CA GLN A 58 -15.89 1.62 3.44
C GLN A 58 -14.92 0.88 4.35
N GLN A 59 -13.69 1.36 4.51
CA GLN A 59 -12.65 0.67 5.30
C GLN A 59 -12.22 1.49 6.52
N LEU A 60 -11.94 2.79 6.35
CA LEU A 60 -11.42 3.62 7.43
C LEU A 60 -12.49 4.03 8.44
N VAL A 61 -13.56 4.69 7.99
CA VAL A 61 -14.62 5.21 8.88
C VAL A 61 -15.21 4.13 9.80
N PRO A 62 -15.48 2.89 9.35
CA PRO A 62 -16.03 1.85 10.23
C PRO A 62 -15.13 1.42 11.39
N VAL A 63 -13.82 1.73 11.35
CA VAL A 63 -12.85 1.34 12.38
C VAL A 63 -12.37 2.51 13.24
N LEU A 64 -12.89 3.71 12.99
CA LEU A 64 -12.63 4.90 13.80
C LEU A 64 -13.57 4.95 15.00
N GLU A 65 -13.06 5.45 16.10
CA GLU A 65 -13.81 5.70 17.33
C GLU A 65 -13.97 7.21 17.54
N PRO A 66 -15.04 7.66 18.22
CA PRO A 66 -15.19 9.06 18.58
C PRO A 66 -13.96 9.58 19.34
N GLY A 67 -13.35 10.66 18.85
CA GLY A 67 -12.13 11.24 19.41
C GLY A 67 -10.84 10.83 18.70
N ASP A 68 -10.90 9.89 17.74
CA ASP A 68 -9.75 9.59 16.89
C ASP A 68 -9.41 10.77 15.97
N ILE A 69 -8.11 11.07 15.87
CA ILE A 69 -7.58 12.07 14.94
C ILE A 69 -6.91 11.35 13.79
N VAL A 70 -7.45 11.55 12.58
CA VAL A 70 -6.84 11.02 11.34
C VAL A 70 -5.89 12.07 10.78
N VAL A 71 -4.61 11.71 10.73
CA VAL A 71 -3.59 12.47 9.99
C VAL A 71 -3.23 11.69 8.74
N MET A 72 -3.34 12.33 7.59
CA MET A 72 -3.05 11.69 6.32
C MET A 72 -2.33 12.67 5.40
N ASP A 73 -1.32 12.17 4.69
CA ASP A 73 -0.68 12.90 3.58
C ASP A 73 -1.40 12.59 2.27
N MET A 74 -1.80 13.64 1.55
CA MET A 74 -2.46 13.53 0.25
C MET A 74 -1.59 14.22 -0.80
N CYS A 75 -0.78 13.44 -1.50
CA CYS A 75 -0.14 13.89 -2.73
C CYS A 75 -1.18 13.98 -3.87
N GLY A 76 -1.95 15.08 -3.91
CA GLY A 76 -2.54 15.60 -5.15
C GLY A 76 -4.05 15.81 -5.25
N HIS A 77 -4.89 15.44 -4.29
CA HIS A 77 -6.34 15.71 -4.38
C HIS A 77 -6.95 16.16 -3.05
N ARG A 78 -7.83 17.18 -3.13
CA ARG A 78 -8.36 17.99 -2.03
C ARG A 78 -9.04 17.16 -0.93
N VAL A 79 -8.73 17.56 0.31
CA VAL A 79 -9.18 17.01 1.60
C VAL A 79 -10.68 16.74 1.64
N ILE A 80 -11.05 15.53 2.05
CA ILE A 80 -12.40 15.19 2.52
C ILE A 80 -12.36 15.31 4.05
N ALA A 81 -13.02 16.32 4.59
CA ALA A 81 -13.27 16.41 6.02
C ALA A 81 -14.33 15.36 6.38
N VAL A 82 -13.96 14.37 7.18
CA VAL A 82 -14.93 13.48 7.82
C VAL A 82 -15.25 14.10 9.18
N GLY A 83 -16.38 14.80 9.24
CA GLY A 83 -16.91 15.39 10.47
C GLY A 83 -17.79 14.41 11.23
N SER A 84 -17.63 14.41 12.55
CA SER A 84 -18.48 13.78 13.58
C SER A 84 -19.89 14.36 13.63
#